data_AF-A0A9D8QK76-F1
#
_entry.id   AF-A0A9D8QK76-F1
#
_cell.length_a   1.000
_cell.length_b   1.000
_cell.length_c   1.000
_cell.angle_alpha   90.00
_cell.angle_beta   90.00
_cell.angle_gamma   90.00
#
_symmetry.space_group_name_H-M   'P 1'
#
loop_
_entity.id
_entity.type
_entity.pdbx_description
1 polymer ?
#
loop_
_entity_poly.entity_id
_entity_poly.type
_entity_poly.pdbx_seq_one_letter_code
_entity_poly.pdbx_strand_id
1 'polypeptide(L)'
;MARHGSPFGRLTGEVWQAAGRRADQLELAENILGAGDRLPPGFEEFMGTSARPMIEYGSLAMLRGSPPQMADELLRRRDAYGTSYAIVNAAFAEELAPVVERLAGR
;
A
#
# COMPACT_ATOMS: atom_id res chain seq x y z
N MET A 1 20.02 1.73 -6.31
CA MET A 1 20.46 1.62 -4.90
C MET A 1 19.39 2.21 -3.97
N ALA A 2 18.39 1.41 -3.57
CA ALA A 2 17.59 1.62 -2.34
C ALA A 2 16.62 0.43 -2.16
N ARG A 3 17.12 -0.78 -1.88
CA ARG A 3 16.24 -1.93 -1.61
C ARG A 3 16.00 -2.21 -0.12
N HIS A 4 16.65 -1.52 0.83
CA HIS A 4 16.77 -2.04 2.22
C HIS A 4 16.54 -1.01 3.37
N GLY A 5 15.93 0.15 3.12
CA GLY A 5 15.83 1.20 4.16
C GLY A 5 14.67 1.05 5.17
N SER A 6 13.53 0.48 4.77
CA SER A 6 12.34 0.39 5.63
C SER A 6 12.15 -1.00 6.25
N PRO A 7 11.51 -1.12 7.44
CA PRO A 7 11.17 -2.42 8.02
C PRO A 7 10.41 -3.32 7.04
N PHE A 8 9.50 -2.75 6.24
CA PHE A 8 8.74 -3.48 5.24
C PHE A 8 9.62 -3.99 4.09
N GLY A 9 10.56 -3.19 3.58
CA GLY A 9 11.49 -3.64 2.55
C GLY A 9 12.41 -4.78 2.99
N ARG A 10 12.77 -4.84 4.28
CA ARG A 10 13.48 -6.01 4.84
C ARG A 10 12.58 -7.25 4.86
N LEU A 11 11.36 -7.11 5.35
CA LEU A 11 10.36 -8.19 5.40
C LEU A 11 10.08 -8.78 4.02
N THR A 12 9.85 -7.95 3.01
CA THR A 12 9.64 -8.46 1.65
C THR A 12 10.91 -9.12 1.11
N GLY A 13 12.08 -8.53 1.35
CA GLY A 13 13.38 -9.14 1.07
C GLY A 13 13.54 -10.56 1.63
N GLU A 14 13.17 -10.78 2.89
CA GLU A 14 13.20 -12.09 3.54
C GLU A 14 12.26 -13.09 2.85
N VAL A 15 11.04 -12.67 2.49
CA VAL A 15 10.09 -13.51 1.75
C VAL A 15 10.65 -13.93 0.40
N TRP A 16 11.23 -13.00 -0.36
CA TRP A 16 11.83 -13.30 -1.67
C TRP A 16 13.01 -14.27 -1.56
N GLN A 17 13.88 -14.07 -0.57
CA GLN A 17 15.01 -14.97 -0.32
C GLN A 17 14.54 -16.38 0.07
N ALA A 18 13.53 -16.48 0.95
CA ALA A 18 12.96 -17.77 1.34
C ALA A 18 12.27 -18.51 0.19
N ALA A 19 11.72 -17.78 -0.79
CA ALA A 19 11.09 -18.36 -1.97
C ALA A 19 12.11 -19.03 -2.94
N GLY A 20 13.35 -18.56 -2.94
CA GLY A 20 14.42 -19.09 -3.78
C GLY A 20 14.06 -19.08 -5.27
N ARG A 21 14.10 -20.24 -5.93
CA ARG A 21 13.78 -20.38 -7.36
C ARG A 21 12.31 -20.08 -7.72
N ARG A 22 11.43 -19.89 -6.73
CA ARG A 22 10.01 -19.53 -6.95
C ARG A 22 9.78 -18.03 -6.77
N ALA A 23 10.80 -17.24 -6.47
CA ALA A 23 10.65 -15.83 -6.15
C ALA A 23 9.96 -15.04 -7.29
N ASP A 24 10.21 -15.41 -8.54
CA ASP A 24 9.60 -14.85 -9.74
C ASP A 24 8.13 -15.28 -9.96
N GLN A 25 7.65 -16.30 -9.23
CA GLN A 25 6.28 -16.78 -9.29
C GLN A 25 5.39 -16.19 -8.19
N LEU A 26 5.99 -15.46 -7.23
CA LEU A 26 5.24 -14.88 -6.13
C LEU A 26 4.70 -13.50 -6.53
N GLU A 27 3.45 -13.27 -6.14
CA GLU A 27 2.84 -11.95 -6.17
C GLU A 27 2.69 -11.41 -4.76
N LEU A 28 2.98 -10.13 -4.57
CA LEU A 28 2.86 -9.47 -3.27
C LEU A 28 1.71 -8.46 -3.29
N ALA A 29 0.68 -8.74 -2.51
CA ALA A 29 -0.47 -7.87 -2.32
C ALA A 29 -0.22 -6.84 -1.21
N GLU A 30 -0.56 -5.56 -1.45
CA GLU A 30 -0.79 -4.60 -0.38
C GLU A 30 -2.27 -4.49 -0.05
N ASN A 31 -2.62 -4.45 1.23
CA ASN A 31 -3.98 -4.17 1.67
C ASN A 31 -4.07 -2.72 2.17
N ILE A 32 -4.80 -1.90 1.42
CA ILE A 32 -5.04 -0.49 1.70
C ILE A 32 -6.41 -0.35 2.36
N LEU A 33 -6.38 0.09 3.62
CA LEU A 33 -7.55 0.25 4.45
C LEU A 33 -8.16 1.64 4.33
N GLY A 34 -7.33 2.68 4.20
CA GLY A 34 -7.76 4.08 4.17
C GLY A 34 -7.21 4.88 2.99
N ALA A 35 -7.98 5.88 2.57
CA ALA A 35 -7.64 6.86 1.55
C ALA A 35 -7.71 8.28 2.14
N GLY A 36 -6.75 9.11 1.74
CA GLY A 36 -6.53 10.42 2.34
C GLY A 36 -6.19 10.27 3.83
N ASP A 37 -6.93 10.98 4.67
CA ASP A 37 -6.82 10.91 6.12
C ASP A 37 -8.00 10.18 6.78
N ARG A 38 -8.69 9.31 6.02
CA ARG A 38 -9.93 8.65 6.44
C ARG A 38 -9.79 7.14 6.49
N LEU A 39 -10.50 6.56 7.45
CA LEU A 39 -10.74 5.12 7.58
C LEU A 39 -12.20 4.81 7.23
N PRO A 40 -12.52 3.56 6.85
CA PRO A 40 -13.88 3.20 6.50
C PRO A 40 -14.78 3.28 7.75
N PRO A 41 -16.10 3.50 7.58
CA PRO A 41 -17.03 3.57 8.70
C PRO A 41 -16.97 2.31 9.59
N GLY A 42 -17.03 2.49 10.91
CA GLY A 42 -17.00 1.39 11.88
C GLY A 42 -15.60 0.79 12.15
N PHE A 43 -14.56 1.27 11.45
CA PHE A 43 -13.22 0.71 11.58
C PHE A 43 -12.59 0.99 12.94
N GLU A 44 -12.77 2.20 13.47
CA GLU A 44 -12.14 2.59 14.73
C GLU A 44 -12.70 1.77 15.90
N GLU A 45 -14.01 1.53 15.92
CA GLU A 45 -14.66 0.67 16.91
C GLU A 45 -14.21 -0.79 16.78
N PHE A 46 -14.02 -1.28 15.55
CA PHE A 46 -13.61 -2.66 15.29
C PHE A 46 -12.14 -2.93 15.61
N MET A 47 -11.24 -2.02 15.21
CA MET A 47 -9.79 -2.21 15.30
C MET A 47 -9.16 -1.56 16.54
N GLY A 48 -9.90 -0.71 17.25
CA GLY A 48 -9.39 0.03 18.41
C GLY A 48 -8.33 1.08 18.07
N THR A 49 -8.27 1.54 16.81
CA THR A 49 -7.33 2.55 16.33
C THR A 49 -7.96 3.49 15.31
N SER A 50 -7.54 4.75 15.32
CA SER A 50 -8.04 5.79 14.42
C SER A 50 -7.04 6.14 13.31
N ALA A 51 -7.44 7.00 12.37
CA ALA A 51 -6.59 7.38 11.25
C ALA A 51 -5.33 8.11 11.71
N ARG A 52 -5.46 8.94 12.77
CA ARG A 52 -4.37 9.79 13.27
C ARG A 52 -3.09 9.03 13.63
N PRO A 53 -3.10 8.01 14.52
CA PRO A 53 -1.89 7.25 14.82
C PRO A 53 -1.38 6.49 13.59
N MET A 54 -2.26 5.95 12.74
CA MET A 54 -1.83 5.27 11.51
C MET A 54 -1.06 6.21 10.57
N ILE A 55 -1.52 7.46 10.47
CA ILE A 55 -0.87 8.51 9.68
C ILE A 55 0.47 8.92 10.31
N GLU A 56 0.49 9.13 11.63
CA GLU A 56 1.68 9.54 12.39
C GLU A 56 2.83 8.54 12.24
N TYR A 57 2.51 7.24 12.27
CA TYR A 57 3.50 6.18 12.07
C TYR A 57 3.75 5.81 10.60
N GLY A 58 3.15 6.54 9.65
CA GLY A 58 3.36 6.30 8.23
C GLY A 58 2.91 4.92 7.76
N SER A 59 1.77 4.44 8.27
CA SER A 59 1.20 3.13 7.94
C SER A 59 1.05 2.93 6.43
N LEU A 60 1.56 1.81 5.91
CA LEU A 60 1.39 1.41 4.51
C LEU A 60 -0.07 1.07 4.17
N ALA A 61 -0.92 0.81 5.17
CA ALA A 61 -2.35 0.60 4.97
C ALA A 61 -3.13 1.88 4.64
N MET A 62 -2.45 3.05 4.60
CA MET A 62 -3.02 4.33 4.22
C MET A 62 -2.41 4.80 2.89
N LEU A 63 -3.26 5.28 1.98
CA LEU A 63 -2.87 6.01 0.79
C LEU A 63 -3.24 7.48 0.97
N ARG A 64 -2.25 8.36 1.09
CA ARG A 64 -2.46 9.74 1.55
C ARG A 64 -2.18 10.77 0.46
N GLY A 65 -2.73 11.96 0.65
CA GLY A 65 -2.56 13.09 -0.24
C GLY A 65 -3.55 13.09 -1.40
N SER A 66 -3.19 13.81 -2.46
CA SER A 66 -3.98 13.90 -3.70
C SER A 66 -3.85 12.62 -4.55
N PRO A 67 -4.78 12.35 -5.48
CA PRO A 67 -4.69 11.20 -6.38
C PRO A 67 -3.35 11.04 -7.15
N PRO A 68 -2.68 12.11 -7.66
CA PRO A 68 -1.32 12.00 -8.18
C PRO A 68 -0.33 11.42 -7.17
N GLN A 69 -0.32 11.96 -5.95
CA GLN A 69 0.62 11.54 -4.90
C GLN A 69 0.37 10.09 -4.46
N MET A 70 -0.89 9.69 -4.44
CA MET A 70 -1.31 8.30 -4.19
C MET A 70 -0.78 7.34 -5.26
N ALA A 71 -0.92 7.69 -6.55
CA ALA A 71 -0.40 6.89 -7.65
C ALA A 71 1.13 6.79 -7.61
N ASP A 72 1.81 7.92 -7.40
CA ASP A 72 3.28 7.98 -7.29
C ASP A 72 3.78 7.14 -6.10
N GLU A 73 3.07 7.15 -4.98
CA GLU A 73 3.40 6.33 -3.82
C GLU A 73 3.24 4.84 -4.11
N LEU A 74 2.17 4.41 -4.79
CA LEU A 74 2.00 3.01 -5.20
C LEU A 74 3.13 2.55 -6.15
N LEU A 75 3.52 3.40 -7.12
CA LEU A 75 4.64 3.11 -8.01
C LEU A 75 5.96 3.01 -7.23
N ARG A 76 6.20 3.95 -6.30
CA ARG A 76 7.38 3.91 -5.44
C ARG A 76 7.43 2.64 -4.58
N ARG A 77 6.30 2.19 -4.04
CA ARG A 77 6.19 0.93 -3.28
C ARG A 77 6.46 -0.29 -4.16
N ARG A 78 5.94 -0.31 -5.39
CA ARG A 78 6.24 -1.35 -6.40
C ARG A 78 7.74 -1.44 -6.65
N ASP A 79 8.40 -0.30 -6.91
CA ASP A 79 9.84 -0.24 -7.18
C ASP A 79 10.69 -0.62 -5.97
N ALA A 80 10.29 -0.18 -4.77
CA ALA A 80 11.05 -0.39 -3.55
C ALA A 80 10.86 -1.79 -2.95
N TYR A 81 9.65 -2.33 -3.01
CA TYR A 81 9.24 -3.51 -2.24
C TYR A 81 8.87 -4.72 -3.11
N GLY A 82 8.58 -4.51 -4.39
CA GLY A 82 8.16 -5.57 -5.32
C GLY A 82 6.67 -5.92 -5.25
N THR A 83 5.83 -4.97 -4.86
CA THR A 83 4.37 -5.18 -4.75
C THR A 83 3.72 -5.33 -6.12
N SER A 84 2.90 -6.37 -6.28
CA SER A 84 2.27 -6.74 -7.54
C SER A 84 0.93 -6.04 -7.75
N TYR A 85 0.12 -5.96 -6.69
CA TYR A 85 -1.20 -5.32 -6.73
C TYR A 85 -1.58 -4.75 -5.36
N ALA A 86 -2.51 -3.79 -5.37
CA ALA A 86 -3.12 -3.24 -4.18
C ALA A 86 -4.59 -3.64 -4.12
N ILE A 87 -5.03 -4.06 -2.94
CA ILE A 87 -6.43 -4.28 -2.61
C ILE A 87 -6.90 -3.07 -1.82
N VAL A 88 -8.03 -2.49 -2.21
CA VAL A 88 -8.56 -1.26 -1.60
C VAL A 88 -9.95 -1.53 -1.02
N ASN A 89 -10.29 -0.82 0.06
CA ASN A 89 -11.66 -0.88 0.59
C ASN A 89 -12.66 -0.21 -0.37
N ALA A 90 -13.75 -0.90 -0.68
CA ALA A 90 -14.77 -0.44 -1.63
C ALA A 90 -15.45 0.88 -1.22
N ALA A 91 -15.43 1.24 0.08
CA ALA A 91 -15.93 2.53 0.55
C ALA A 91 -15.18 3.74 -0.05
N PHE A 92 -13.99 3.51 -0.62
CA PHE A 92 -13.17 4.53 -1.27
C PHE A 92 -13.07 4.34 -2.79
N ALA A 93 -13.89 3.48 -3.40
CA ALA A 93 -13.78 3.17 -4.83
C ALA A 93 -13.83 4.42 -5.72
N GLU A 94 -14.79 5.32 -5.49
CA GLU A 94 -14.94 6.57 -6.25
C GLU A 94 -13.77 7.54 -6.03
N GLU A 95 -13.26 7.64 -4.80
CA GLU A 95 -12.11 8.51 -4.49
C GLU A 95 -10.82 8.01 -5.13
N LEU A 96 -10.69 6.68 -5.27
CA LEU A 96 -9.53 6.03 -5.85
C LEU A 96 -9.64 5.85 -7.37
N ALA A 97 -10.81 6.07 -7.98
CA ALA A 97 -10.98 5.95 -9.42
C ALA A 97 -9.97 6.82 -10.22
N PRO A 98 -9.73 8.10 -9.86
CA PRO A 98 -8.68 8.91 -10.50
C PRO A 98 -7.27 8.39 -10.31
N VAL A 99 -6.99 7.64 -9.24
CA VAL A 99 -5.69 6.96 -9.02
C VAL A 99 -5.54 5.82 -10.02
N VAL A 100 -6.59 5.00 -10.17
CA VAL A 100 -6.62 3.90 -11.14
C VAL A 100 -6.46 4.41 -12.56
N GLU A 101 -7.17 5.47 -12.95
CA GLU A 101 -7.04 6.09 -14.28
C GLU A 101 -5.59 6.52 -14.60
N ARG A 102 -4.87 7.04 -13.59
CA ARG A 102 -3.46 7.44 -13.75
C ARG A 102 -2.51 6.26 -13.91
N LEU A 103 -2.82 5.15 -13.26
CA LEU A 103 -2.02 3.93 -13.30
C LEU A 103 -2.38 3.03 -14.48
N ALA A 104 -3.50 3.27 -15.16
CA ALA A 104 -3.91 2.50 -16.32
C ALA A 104 -2.82 2.47 -17.40
N GLY A 105 -2.39 1.27 -17.78
CA GLY A 105 -1.32 1.06 -18.77
C GLY A 105 0.11 1.16 -18.24
N ARG A 106 0.32 1.15 -16.92
CA ARG A 106 1.64 1.14 -16.26
C ARG A 106 1.92 -0.15 -15.48
#